data_AF-A0A2R6CA10-F1
#
_entry.id   AF-A0A2R6CA10-F1
#
_cell.length_a   1.000
_cell.length_b   1.000
_cell.length_c   1.000
_cell.angle_alpha   90.00
_cell.angle_beta   90.00
_cell.angle_gamma   90.00
#
_symmetry.space_group_name_H-M   'P 1'
#
loop_
_entity.id
_entity.type
_entity.pdbx_description
1 polymer ?
#
loop_
_entity_poly.entity_id
_entity_poly.type
_entity_poly.pdbx_seq_one_letter_code
_entity_poly.pdbx_strand_id
1 'polypeptide(L)'
;HGVSTTFILSGLESGVLHSFDLGAKYGDEQQAYQVGFIIPEELKKKWVLHVGDSKKLLGPFFDSLKDEKIQLFLHDGEHTYTNVHSELTLAWTHMDRGAILIDNCDWTQAPEEFAKRLNTPLTHLVDDMCMMLKAWR
;
A
#
# COMPACT_ATOMS: atom_id res chain seq x y z
N HIS A 1 9.87 8.06 4.21
CA HIS A 1 10.06 8.58 5.60
C HIS A 1 9.07 7.99 6.61
N GLY A 2 7.83 7.68 6.20
CA GLY A 2 6.79 7.12 7.07
C GLY A 2 5.52 7.96 7.14
N VAL A 3 5.32 8.94 6.24
CA VAL A 3 4.17 9.87 6.29
C VAL A 3 2.85 9.12 6.14
N SER A 4 2.71 8.37 5.04
CA SER A 4 1.52 7.56 4.75
C SER A 4 1.27 6.53 5.86
N THR A 5 2.33 5.90 6.36
CA THR A 5 2.27 4.96 7.49
C THR A 5 1.74 5.62 8.77
N THR A 6 2.26 6.79 9.14
CA THR A 6 1.78 7.55 10.31
C THR A 6 0.30 7.87 10.16
N PHE A 7 -0.12 8.37 8.99
CA PHE A 7 -1.52 8.74 8.74
C PHE A 7 -2.47 7.54 8.88
N ILE A 8 -2.12 6.40 8.27
CA ILE A 8 -2.93 5.19 8.35
C ILE A 8 -2.99 4.69 9.79
N LEU A 9 -1.84 4.63 10.50
CA LEU A 9 -1.80 4.17 11.89
C LEU A 9 -2.59 5.07 12.84
N SER A 10 -2.61 6.38 12.60
CA SER A 10 -3.40 7.34 13.39
C SER A 10 -4.90 7.07 13.29
N GLY A 11 -5.38 6.55 12.15
CA GLY A 11 -6.79 6.17 11.95
C GLY A 11 -7.10 4.70 12.28
N LEU A 12 -6.09 3.87 12.58
CA LEU A 12 -6.27 2.43 12.73
C LEU A 12 -6.77 2.05 14.13
N GLU A 13 -8.06 1.77 14.25
CA GLU A 13 -8.67 1.30 15.50
C GLU A 13 -8.25 -0.13 15.85
N SER A 14 -8.34 -1.06 14.89
CA SER A 14 -7.99 -2.48 15.05
C SER A 14 -7.22 -3.01 13.85
N GLY A 15 -6.39 -4.03 14.07
CA GLY A 15 -5.57 -4.66 13.03
C GLY A 15 -4.10 -4.22 13.07
N VAL A 16 -3.37 -4.62 12.04
CA VAL A 16 -1.94 -4.37 11.87
C VAL A 16 -1.71 -3.78 10.49
N LEU A 17 -0.90 -2.72 10.41
CA LEU A 17 -0.41 -2.19 9.15
C LEU A 17 0.90 -2.88 8.79
N HIS A 18 0.93 -3.52 7.63
CA HIS A 18 2.14 -4.07 7.04
C HIS A 18 2.66 -3.13 5.96
N SER A 19 3.92 -2.68 6.08
CA SER A 19 4.62 -1.90 5.06
C SER A 19 5.72 -2.74 4.41
N PHE A 20 5.94 -2.55 3.12
CA PHE A 20 6.99 -3.21 2.35
C PHE A 20 7.88 -2.13 1.75
N ASP A 21 9.17 -2.18 2.05
CA ASP A 21 10.14 -1.16 1.62
C ASP A 21 11.50 -1.81 1.38
N LEU A 22 12.29 -1.29 0.44
CA LEU A 22 13.66 -1.76 0.20
C LEU A 22 14.60 -1.57 1.41
N GLY A 23 14.20 -0.76 2.40
CA GLY A 23 14.98 -0.51 3.61
C GLY A 23 16.08 0.52 3.41
N ALA A 24 16.04 1.28 2.32
CA ALA A 24 16.99 2.34 2.06
C ALA A 24 16.88 3.41 3.15
N LYS A 25 18.01 3.76 3.75
CA LYS A 25 18.06 4.84 4.74
C LYS A 25 17.88 6.18 4.05
N TYR A 26 17.28 7.13 4.76
CA TYR A 26 17.09 8.50 4.28
C TYR A 26 18.22 9.39 4.78
N GLY A 27 18.72 10.29 3.93
CA GLY A 27 19.84 11.17 4.25
C GLY A 27 21.18 10.63 3.78
N ASP A 28 22.26 11.35 4.10
CA ASP A 28 23.62 10.92 3.80
C ASP A 28 24.12 9.90 4.85
N GLU A 29 25.31 9.32 4.62
CA GLU A 29 25.88 8.33 5.54
C GLU A 29 26.12 8.88 6.96
N GLN A 30 26.29 10.19 7.10
CA GLN A 30 26.55 10.87 8.38
C GLN A 30 25.25 11.11 9.16
N GLN A 31 24.11 11.20 8.46
CA GLN A 31 22.78 11.43 9.01
C GLN A 31 21.74 10.51 8.36
N ALA A 32 21.96 9.19 8.48
CA ALA A 32 21.10 8.17 7.91
C ALA A 32 19.94 7.80 8.86
N TYR A 33 18.72 8.15 8.47
CA TYR A 33 17.50 7.80 9.18
C TYR A 33 16.92 6.48 8.66
N GLN A 34 16.44 5.64 9.58
CA GLN A 34 15.79 4.38 9.22
C GLN A 34 14.43 4.61 8.54
N VAL A 35 13.95 3.60 7.81
CA VAL A 35 12.57 3.63 7.28
C VAL A 35 11.59 3.82 8.44
N GLY A 36 10.64 4.72 8.26
CA GLY A 36 9.64 5.03 9.27
C GLY A 36 10.14 5.88 10.44
N PHE A 37 11.26 6.61 10.31
CA PHE A 37 11.82 7.42 11.40
C PHE A 37 10.88 8.49 11.94
N ILE A 38 9.88 8.94 11.16
CA ILE A 38 8.89 9.93 11.61
C ILE A 38 7.66 9.30 12.29
N ILE A 39 7.56 7.97 12.32
CA ILE A 39 6.40 7.28 12.91
C ILE A 39 6.51 7.40 14.44
N PRO A 40 5.51 7.98 15.12
CA PRO A 40 5.48 8.03 16.58
C PRO A 40 5.57 6.63 17.21
N GLU A 41 6.34 6.48 18.28
CA GLU A 41 6.59 5.19 18.94
C GLU A 41 5.30 4.50 19.39
N GLU A 42 4.32 5.27 19.87
CA GLU A 42 3.02 4.78 20.31
C GLU A 42 2.19 4.13 19.18
N LEU A 43 2.45 4.50 17.92
CA LEU A 43 1.79 3.94 16.75
C LEU A 43 2.49 2.67 16.24
N LYS A 44 3.80 2.52 16.48
CA LYS A 44 4.58 1.38 15.99
C LYS A 44 4.11 0.03 16.53
N LYS A 45 3.37 0.00 17.65
CA LYS A 45 2.79 -1.22 18.22
C LYS A 45 1.82 -1.96 17.27
N LYS A 46 1.27 -1.29 16.25
CA LYS A 46 0.40 -1.88 15.22
C LYS A 46 1.06 -1.91 13.84
N TRP A 47 2.38 -1.75 13.77
CA TRP A 47 3.11 -1.64 12.51
C TRP A 47 4.15 -2.76 12.37
N VAL A 48 4.19 -3.36 11.19
CA VAL A 48 5.22 -4.33 10.80
C VAL A 48 5.85 -3.87 9.50
N LEU A 49 7.18 -3.70 9.53
CA LEU A 49 7.97 -3.39 8.34
C LEU A 49 8.60 -4.67 7.79
N HIS A 50 8.30 -4.99 6.54
CA HIS A 50 8.95 -6.03 5.77
C HIS A 50 10.01 -5.39 4.86
N VAL A 51 11.28 -5.69 5.11
CA VAL A 51 12.39 -5.11 4.34
C VAL A 51 12.73 -6.01 3.15
N GLY A 52 12.53 -5.48 1.95
CA GLY A 52 12.87 -6.12 0.68
C GLY A 52 11.95 -5.70 -0.47
N ASP A 53 12.20 -6.27 -1.64
CA ASP A 53 11.46 -5.99 -2.88
C ASP A 53 10.00 -6.49 -2.79
N SER A 54 9.03 -5.59 -2.92
CA SER A 54 7.60 -5.90 -2.83
C SER A 54 7.18 -6.98 -3.83
N LYS A 55 7.79 -7.01 -5.02
CA LYS A 55 7.53 -8.01 -6.07
C LYS A 55 7.82 -9.43 -5.60
N LYS A 56 8.71 -9.59 -4.62
CA LYS A 56 9.09 -10.90 -4.04
C LYS A 56 8.36 -11.18 -2.74
N LEU A 57 7.99 -10.14 -1.99
CA LEU A 57 7.45 -10.29 -0.63
C LEU A 57 5.92 -10.33 -0.58
N LEU A 58 5.22 -9.59 -1.46
CA LEU A 58 3.77 -9.46 -1.37
C LEU A 58 3.03 -10.78 -1.63
N GLY A 59 3.45 -11.55 -2.64
CA GLY A 59 2.84 -12.86 -2.93
C GLY A 59 2.88 -13.81 -1.71
N PRO A 60 4.08 -14.16 -1.20
CA PRO A 60 4.21 -14.99 -0.01
C PRO A 60 3.50 -14.43 1.23
N PHE A 61 3.49 -13.10 1.40
CA PHE A 61 2.75 -12.47 2.48
C PHE A 61 1.25 -12.72 2.36
N PHE A 62 0.66 -12.49 1.19
CA PHE A 62 -0.75 -12.75 0.95
C PHE A 62 -1.10 -14.23 1.11
N ASP A 63 -0.26 -15.14 0.62
CA ASP A 63 -0.44 -16.59 0.82
C ASP A 63 -0.45 -16.96 2.33
N SER A 64 0.35 -16.26 3.14
CA SER A 64 0.43 -16.49 4.57
C SER A 64 -0.83 -16.07 5.35
N LEU A 65 -1.62 -15.15 4.79
CA LEU A 65 -2.87 -14.65 5.40
C LEU A 65 -3.98 -15.72 5.40
N LYS A 66 -3.87 -16.76 4.57
CA LYS A 66 -4.89 -17.83 4.43
C LYS A 66 -6.28 -17.23 4.15
N ASP A 67 -7.18 -17.31 5.14
CA ASP A 67 -8.56 -16.81 5.04
C ASP A 67 -8.70 -15.35 5.50
N GLU A 68 -7.66 -14.74 6.07
CA GLU A 68 -7.66 -13.34 6.46
C GLU A 68 -7.70 -12.43 5.23
N LYS A 69 -8.52 -11.37 5.31
CA LYS A 69 -8.74 -10.42 4.22
C LYS A 69 -8.24 -9.04 4.61
N ILE A 70 -7.54 -8.40 3.68
CA ILE A 70 -7.17 -7.01 3.83
C ILE A 70 -8.38 -6.11 3.57
N GLN A 71 -8.42 -4.96 4.25
CA GLN A 71 -9.46 -3.93 4.08
C GLN A 71 -8.93 -2.64 3.45
N LEU A 72 -7.61 -2.49 3.42
CA LEU A 72 -6.91 -1.33 2.89
C LEU A 72 -5.64 -1.81 2.18
N PHE A 73 -5.38 -1.26 0.99
CA PHE A 73 -4.10 -1.36 0.31
C PHE A 73 -3.70 0.02 -0.20
N LEU A 74 -2.44 0.41 -0.04
CA LEU A 74 -1.89 1.63 -0.60
C LEU A 74 -0.70 1.27 -1.48
N HIS A 75 -0.74 1.64 -2.75
CA HIS A 75 0.42 1.63 -3.63
C HIS A 75 1.10 3.00 -3.61
N ASP A 76 2.35 3.03 -3.18
CA ASP A 76 3.21 4.23 -3.08
C ASP A 76 4.67 3.79 -3.36
N GLY A 77 4.85 3.10 -4.48
CA GLY A 77 6.08 2.37 -4.82
C GLY A 77 6.57 2.65 -6.23
N GLU A 78 6.99 1.60 -6.95
CA GLU A 78 7.46 1.72 -8.34
C GLU A 78 6.29 1.68 -9.34
N HIS A 79 6.14 2.74 -10.15
CA HIS A 79 4.99 2.96 -11.03
C HIS A 79 5.08 2.29 -12.41
N THR A 80 5.97 1.31 -12.59
CA THR A 80 5.91 0.49 -13.82
C THR A 80 4.56 -0.20 -13.93
N TYR A 81 3.99 -0.25 -15.14
CA TYR A 81 2.69 -0.89 -15.39
C TYR A 81 2.60 -2.28 -14.75
N THR A 82 3.61 -3.13 -14.98
CA THR A 82 3.65 -4.50 -14.47
C THR A 82 3.61 -4.54 -12.94
N ASN A 83 4.30 -3.63 -12.26
CA ASN A 83 4.34 -3.62 -10.79
C ASN A 83 2.98 -3.23 -10.23
N VAL A 84 2.47 -2.07 -10.64
CA VAL A 84 1.17 -1.56 -10.20
C VAL A 84 0.07 -2.59 -10.49
N HIS A 85 0.00 -3.10 -11.72
CA HIS A 85 -1.01 -4.09 -12.10
C HIS A 85 -0.95 -5.37 -11.25
N SER A 86 0.25 -5.87 -10.96
CA SER A 86 0.45 -7.07 -10.14
C SER A 86 0.00 -6.84 -8.70
N GLU A 87 0.41 -5.72 -8.10
CA GLU A 87 0.03 -5.36 -6.73
C GLU A 87 -1.48 -5.13 -6.58
N LEU A 88 -2.10 -4.40 -7.51
CA LEU A 88 -3.55 -4.20 -7.55
C LEU A 88 -4.29 -5.54 -7.68
N THR A 89 -3.80 -6.44 -8.52
CA THR A 89 -4.40 -7.77 -8.70
C THR A 89 -4.31 -8.60 -7.40
N LEU A 90 -3.15 -8.62 -6.74
CA LEU A 90 -2.97 -9.30 -5.47
C LEU A 90 -3.88 -8.73 -4.39
N ALA A 91 -3.87 -7.41 -4.20
CA ALA A 91 -4.66 -6.73 -3.19
C ALA A 91 -6.18 -6.96 -3.41
N TRP A 92 -6.66 -6.81 -4.65
CA TRP A 92 -8.07 -7.01 -4.96
C TRP A 92 -8.52 -8.46 -4.73
N THR A 93 -7.66 -9.44 -4.97
CA THR A 93 -7.97 -10.88 -4.76
C THR A 93 -8.06 -11.23 -3.27
N HIS A 94 -7.29 -10.55 -2.42
CA HIS A 94 -7.22 -10.78 -0.97
C HIS A 94 -8.13 -9.83 -0.16
N MET A 95 -9.05 -9.14 -0.83
CA MET A 95 -10.01 -8.22 -0.22
C MET A 95 -11.42 -8.72 -0.49
N ASP A 96 -12.28 -8.78 0.53
CA ASP A 96 -13.72 -8.99 0.32
C ASP A 96 -14.46 -7.67 0.20
N ARG A 97 -14.07 -6.70 1.04
CA ARG A 97 -14.53 -5.32 1.06
C ARG A 97 -13.40 -4.40 1.51
N GLY A 98 -13.37 -3.17 1.02
CA GLY A 98 -12.32 -2.23 1.41
C GLY A 98 -12.01 -1.18 0.36
N ALA A 99 -10.84 -0.54 0.54
CA ALA A 99 -10.33 0.48 -0.35
C ALA A 99 -8.91 0.13 -0.82
N ILE A 100 -8.65 0.42 -2.09
CA ILE A 100 -7.29 0.48 -2.63
C ILE A 100 -6.99 1.94 -2.98
N LEU A 101 -5.91 2.48 -2.44
CA LEU A 101 -5.37 3.80 -2.77
C LEU A 101 -4.11 3.64 -3.62
N ILE A 102 -3.92 4.57 -4.54
CA ILE A 102 -2.76 4.59 -5.44
C ILE A 102 -2.25 6.03 -5.46
N ASP A 103 -1.02 6.23 -4.98
CA ASP A 103 -0.26 7.48 -5.15
C ASP A 103 0.19 7.62 -6.61
N ASN A 104 0.36 8.84 -7.13
CA ASN A 104 0.79 9.11 -8.52
C ASN A 104 0.07 8.23 -9.57
N CYS A 105 -1.24 8.08 -9.42
CA CYS A 105 -2.10 7.16 -10.15
C CYS A 105 -1.98 7.29 -11.68
N ASP A 106 -1.74 8.50 -12.17
CA ASP A 106 -1.66 8.82 -13.60
C ASP A 106 -0.27 8.54 -14.22
N TRP A 107 0.71 8.07 -13.44
CA TRP A 107 2.06 7.77 -13.96
C TRP A 107 2.11 6.48 -14.78
N THR A 108 1.03 5.69 -14.78
CA THR A 108 0.88 4.50 -15.60
C THR A 108 -0.59 4.21 -15.92
N GLN A 109 -0.86 3.47 -16.98
CA GLN A 109 -2.22 3.09 -17.38
C GLN A 109 -2.81 1.96 -16.52
N ALA A 110 -2.01 1.33 -15.65
CA ALA A 110 -2.42 0.16 -14.89
C ALA A 110 -3.66 0.38 -14.01
N PRO A 111 -3.80 1.46 -13.20
CA PRO A 111 -5.00 1.70 -12.41
C PRO A 111 -6.25 1.85 -13.27
N GLU A 112 -6.18 2.64 -14.35
CA GLU A 112 -7.31 2.90 -15.23
C GLU A 112 -7.80 1.62 -15.94
N GLU A 113 -6.88 0.84 -16.50
CA GLU A 113 -7.21 -0.43 -17.16
C GLU A 113 -7.74 -1.47 -16.16
N PHE A 114 -7.15 -1.53 -14.97
CA PHE A 114 -7.58 -2.44 -13.90
C PHE A 114 -9.01 -2.11 -13.45
N ALA A 115 -9.30 -0.84 -13.22
CA ALA A 115 -10.63 -0.34 -12.85
C ALA A 115 -11.68 -0.64 -13.94
N LYS A 116 -11.37 -0.33 -15.20
CA LYS A 116 -12.22 -0.65 -16.36
C LYS A 116 -12.53 -2.15 -16.44
N ARG A 117 -11.52 -3.01 -16.30
CA ARG A 117 -11.68 -4.47 -16.35
C ARG A 117 -12.62 -4.99 -15.26
N LEU A 118 -12.58 -4.41 -14.08
CA LEU A 118 -13.42 -4.79 -12.94
C LEU A 118 -14.80 -4.14 -12.95
N ASN A 119 -15.05 -3.21 -13.88
CA ASN A 119 -16.22 -2.33 -13.87
C ASN A 119 -16.40 -1.60 -12.52
N THR A 120 -15.28 -1.14 -11.95
CA THR A 120 -15.22 -0.43 -10.67
C THR A 120 -14.75 1.01 -10.94
N PRO A 121 -15.40 2.04 -10.36
CA PRO A 121 -14.93 3.42 -10.50
C PRO A 121 -13.52 3.62 -9.94
N LEU A 122 -12.68 4.32 -10.71
CA LEU A 122 -11.44 4.92 -10.23
C LEU A 122 -11.74 6.38 -9.87
N THR A 123 -11.65 6.72 -8.59
CA THR A 123 -12.01 8.04 -8.08
C THR A 123 -10.75 8.82 -7.76
N HIS A 124 -10.52 9.95 -8.42
CA HIS A 124 -9.47 10.89 -8.04
C HIS A 124 -9.87 11.57 -6.73
N LEU A 125 -8.95 11.59 -5.77
CA LEU A 125 -9.18 12.16 -4.45
C LEU A 125 -8.61 13.56 -4.36
N VAL A 126 -7.29 13.67 -4.36
CA VAL A 126 -6.53 14.91 -4.28
C VAL A 126 -5.26 14.73 -5.11
N ASP A 127 -4.92 15.75 -5.89
CA ASP A 127 -3.80 15.69 -6.84
C ASP A 127 -3.89 14.44 -7.74
N ASP A 128 -2.81 13.68 -7.86
CA ASP A 128 -2.72 12.43 -8.61
C ASP A 128 -2.98 11.18 -7.76
N MET A 129 -3.56 11.33 -6.56
CA MET A 129 -4.00 10.17 -5.76
C MET A 129 -5.38 9.68 -6.22
N CYS A 130 -5.47 8.37 -6.48
CA CYS A 130 -6.72 7.69 -6.80
C CYS A 130 -7.15 6.70 -5.72
N MET A 131 -8.43 6.34 -5.76
CA MET A 131 -9.02 5.29 -4.95
C MET A 131 -9.99 4.41 -5.76
N MET A 132 -10.00 3.12 -5.42
CA MET A 132 -11.01 2.15 -5.82
C MET A 132 -11.67 1.54 -4.58
N LEU A 133 -12.99 1.36 -4.61
CA LEU A 133 -13.75 0.72 -3.53
C LEU A 133 -14.24 -0.67 -3.95
N LYS A 134 -14.03 -1.66 -3.09
CA LYS A 134 -14.57 -3.02 -3.25
C LYS A 134 -15.72 -3.23 -2.28
N ALA A 135 -16.89 -3.58 -2.82
CA ALA A 135 -18.08 -3.96 -2.06
C ALA A 135 -18.41 -3.03 -0.87
N TRP A 136 -18.15 -1.73 -1.03
CA TRP A 136 -18.47 -0.71 -0.04
C TRP A 136 -19.92 -0.24 -0.30
N ARG A 137 -20.85 -0.70 0.55
CA ARG A 137 -22.26 -0.32 0.54
C ARG A 137 -22.70 0.02 1.96
#